data_AF-A0A1F7UML8-F1
#
_entry.id   AF-A0A1F7UML8-F1
#
_cell.length_a   1.000
_cell.length_b   1.000
_cell.length_c   1.000
_cell.angle_alpha   90.00
_cell.angle_beta   90.00
_cell.angle_gamma   90.00
#
_symmetry.space_group_name_H-M   'P 1'
#
loop_
_entity.id
_entity.type
_entity.pdbx_description
1 polymer ?
#
loop_
_entity_poly.entity_id
_entity_poly.type
_entity_poly.pdbx_seq_one_letter_code
_entity_poly.pdbx_strand_id
1 'polypeptide(L)'
;MTILDGIFTGFVIALVLATPAVVAETSRHARELPLLMDVKTFWGAKLTPHQVLFWSVATHLMTSALFGASIPFLVSLGIITPLYLLGEIMLFSLAFYLITSLAVFPLVGFGFFGHKEGSFVWLELLLTNLLYGFLFWAAANLFFV
;
A
#
# COMPACT_ATOMS: atom_id res chain seq x y z
N MET A 1 -6.89 0.01 19.81
CA MET A 1 -6.59 -0.94 18.72
C MET A 1 -5.22 -1.58 18.95
N THR A 2 -5.11 -2.91 18.86
CA THR A 2 -3.85 -3.66 18.99
C THR A 2 -3.06 -3.71 17.67
N ILE A 3 -1.82 -4.21 17.69
CA ILE A 3 -1.03 -4.43 16.46
C ILE A 3 -1.70 -5.46 15.53
N LEU A 4 -2.31 -6.51 16.09
CA LEU A 4 -3.03 -7.52 15.32
C LEU A 4 -4.26 -6.93 14.63
N ASP A 5 -5.01 -6.07 15.33
CA ASP A 5 -6.13 -5.34 14.73
C ASP A 5 -5.64 -4.46 13.57
N GLY A 6 -4.53 -3.75 13.76
CA GLY A 6 -3.91 -2.94 12.71
C GLY A 6 -3.51 -3.76 11.48
N ILE A 7 -2.85 -4.91 11.68
CA ILE A 7 -2.50 -5.85 10.60
C ILE A 7 -3.75 -6.28 9.84
N PHE A 8 -4.78 -6.71 10.55
CA PHE A 8 -6.03 -7.18 9.96
C PHE A 8 -6.74 -6.07 9.18
N THR A 9 -6.87 -4.88 9.76
CA THR A 9 -7.47 -3.71 9.11
C THR A 9 -6.72 -3.35 7.83
N GLY A 10 -5.38 -3.28 7.90
CA GLY A 10 -4.53 -3.00 6.73
C GLY A 10 -4.72 -4.05 5.62
N PHE A 11 -4.76 -5.34 5.97
CA PHE A 11 -4.99 -6.43 5.03
C PHE A 11 -6.38 -6.37 4.38
N VAL A 12 -7.43 -6.11 5.15
CA VAL A 12 -8.81 -6.03 4.64
C VAL A 12 -8.98 -4.86 3.69
N ILE A 13 -8.48 -3.68 4.05
CA ILE A 13 -8.49 -2.50 3.16
C ILE A 13 -7.79 -2.85 1.84
N ALA A 14 -6.66 -3.56 1.92
CA ALA A 14 -5.90 -3.98 0.75
C ALA A 14 -6.63 -4.97 -0.14
N LEU A 15 -7.28 -5.96 0.45
CA LEU A 15 -8.07 -6.92 -0.29
C LEU A 15 -9.22 -6.24 -1.04
N VAL A 16 -9.90 -5.29 -0.39
CA VAL A 16 -10.98 -4.51 -1.01
C VAL A 16 -10.46 -3.67 -2.17
N LEU A 17 -9.36 -2.93 -1.98
CA LEU A 17 -8.79 -2.07 -3.01
C LEU A 17 -8.15 -2.85 -4.17
N ALA A 18 -7.63 -4.05 -3.92
CA ALA A 18 -7.07 -4.92 -4.95
C ALA A 18 -8.16 -5.62 -5.79
N THR A 19 -9.39 -5.75 -5.29
CA THR A 19 -10.46 -6.52 -5.96
C THR A 19 -10.76 -6.00 -7.37
N PRO A 20 -10.98 -4.68 -7.62
CA PRO A 20 -11.22 -4.18 -8.97
C PRO A 20 -10.09 -4.50 -9.94
N ALA A 21 -8.84 -4.42 -9.47
CA ALA A 21 -7.66 -4.73 -10.26
C ALA A 21 -7.59 -6.22 -10.61
N VAL A 22 -7.80 -7.11 -9.62
CA VAL A 22 -7.84 -8.56 -9.85
C VAL A 22 -8.96 -8.96 -10.81
N VAL A 23 -10.16 -8.37 -10.66
CA VAL A 23 -11.30 -8.65 -11.57
C VAL A 23 -11.00 -8.15 -12.98
N ALA A 24 -10.41 -6.96 -13.14
CA ALA A 24 -10.08 -6.42 -14.45
C ALA A 24 -9.02 -7.25 -15.18
N GLU A 25 -7.96 -7.69 -14.48
CA GLU A 25 -6.91 -8.55 -15.05
C GLU A 25 -7.50 -9.90 -15.48
N THR A 26 -8.30 -10.54 -14.62
CA THR A 26 -8.85 -11.88 -14.89
C THR A 26 -9.97 -11.90 -15.93
N SER A 27 -10.80 -10.86 -16.00
CA SER A 27 -11.94 -10.81 -16.93
C SER A 27 -11.62 -10.19 -18.29
N ARG A 28 -10.68 -9.22 -18.34
CA ARG A 28 -10.42 -8.43 -19.55
C ARG A 28 -8.98 -8.47 -20.04
N HIS A 29 -8.05 -9.17 -19.36
CA HIS A 29 -6.62 -9.13 -19.65
C HIS A 29 -6.09 -7.68 -19.78
N ALA A 30 -6.61 -6.78 -18.93
CA ALA A 30 -6.34 -5.36 -19.00
C ALA A 30 -4.93 -5.07 -18.46
N ARG A 31 -3.99 -4.79 -19.36
CA ARG A 31 -2.63 -4.37 -18.98
C ARG A 31 -2.69 -2.95 -18.40
N GLU A 32 -1.99 -2.72 -17.29
CA GLU A 32 -1.84 -1.42 -16.58
C GLU A 32 -3.02 -1.07 -15.66
N LEU A 33 -2.99 -1.60 -14.43
CA LEU A 33 -4.04 -1.35 -13.42
C LEU A 33 -3.57 -0.31 -12.39
N PRO A 34 -4.26 0.84 -12.24
CA PRO A 34 -3.77 2.04 -11.52
C PRO A 34 -3.70 1.90 -9.98
N LEU A 35 -3.80 0.69 -9.44
CA LEU A 35 -3.88 0.42 -8.00
C LEU A 35 -2.94 -0.70 -7.53
N LEU A 36 -2.36 -1.45 -8.46
CA LEU A 36 -1.40 -2.50 -8.15
C LEU A 36 -0.04 -2.11 -8.71
N MET A 37 0.99 -2.22 -7.89
CA MET A 37 2.35 -2.12 -8.37
C MET A 37 2.62 -3.31 -9.30
N ASP A 38 2.84 -3.07 -10.58
CA ASP A 38 3.21 -4.11 -11.53
C ASP A 38 4.66 -4.57 -11.29
N VAL A 39 4.82 -5.70 -10.60
CA VAL A 39 6.13 -6.34 -10.44
C VAL A 39 6.45 -7.11 -11.72
N LYS A 40 6.92 -6.42 -12.76
CA LYS A 40 7.25 -7.04 -14.07
C LYS A 40 8.53 -7.87 -14.03
N THR A 41 9.43 -7.53 -13.12
CA THR A 41 10.72 -8.18 -12.94
C THR A 41 11.02 -8.39 -11.47
N PHE A 42 11.47 -9.59 -11.12
CA PHE A 42 11.98 -9.89 -9.78
C PHE A 42 13.40 -10.42 -9.90
N TRP A 43 14.37 -9.75 -9.26
CA TRP A 43 15.80 -10.11 -9.31
C TRP A 43 16.36 -10.32 -10.73
N GLY A 44 15.94 -9.49 -11.69
CA GLY A 44 16.42 -9.56 -13.08
C GLY A 44 15.76 -10.62 -13.95
N ALA A 45 14.86 -11.46 -13.41
CA ALA A 45 14.04 -12.38 -14.20
C ALA A 45 12.71 -11.71 -14.60
N LYS A 46 12.29 -11.90 -15.86
CA LYS A 46 10.97 -11.49 -16.33
C LYS A 46 9.91 -12.47 -15.82
N LEU A 47 8.86 -11.95 -15.21
CA LEU A 47 7.75 -12.75 -14.69
C LEU A 47 6.69 -13.01 -15.77
N THR A 48 6.02 -14.15 -15.69
CA THR A 48 4.83 -14.43 -16.51
C THR A 48 3.64 -13.55 -16.03
N PRO A 49 2.62 -13.28 -16.86
CA PRO A 49 1.50 -12.43 -16.43
C PRO A 49 0.80 -12.89 -15.14
N HIS A 50 0.62 -14.21 -14.97
CA HIS A 50 0.09 -14.78 -13.72
C HIS A 50 1.00 -14.54 -12.52
N GLN A 51 2.33 -14.62 -12.72
CA GLN A 51 3.30 -14.32 -11.66
C GLN A 51 3.30 -12.83 -11.33
N VAL A 52 3.18 -11.94 -12.32
CA VAL A 52 3.05 -10.49 -12.10
C VAL A 52 1.83 -10.24 -11.21
N LEU A 53 0.64 -10.70 -11.61
CA LEU A 53 -0.58 -10.51 -10.81
C LEU A 53 -0.42 -11.05 -9.38
N PHE A 54 0.09 -12.27 -9.22
CA PHE A 54 0.30 -12.87 -7.90
C PHE A 54 1.25 -12.03 -7.04
N TRP A 55 2.42 -11.64 -7.57
CA TRP A 55 3.40 -10.87 -6.83
C TRP A 55 2.95 -9.44 -6.55
N SER A 56 2.24 -8.80 -7.48
CA SER A 56 1.64 -7.48 -7.30
C SER A 56 0.63 -7.49 -6.16
N VAL A 57 -0.29 -8.46 -6.14
CA VAL A 57 -1.30 -8.62 -5.08
C VAL A 57 -0.65 -8.99 -3.75
N ALA A 58 0.27 -9.96 -3.73
CA ALA A 58 0.95 -10.39 -2.51
C ALA A 58 1.76 -9.25 -1.88
N THR A 59 2.51 -8.51 -2.69
CA THR A 59 3.27 -7.34 -2.24
C THR A 59 2.32 -6.29 -1.69
N HIS A 60 1.24 -5.96 -2.40
CA HIS A 60 0.23 -4.99 -1.93
C HIS A 60 -0.36 -5.39 -0.58
N LEU A 61 -0.86 -6.62 -0.44
CA LEU A 61 -1.42 -7.12 0.82
C LEU A 61 -0.40 -7.08 1.96
N MET A 62 0.84 -7.48 1.71
CA MET A 62 1.90 -7.50 2.72
C MET A 62 2.33 -6.09 3.14
N THR A 63 2.54 -5.18 2.18
CA THR A 63 2.89 -3.79 2.49
C THR A 63 1.78 -3.09 3.27
N SER A 64 0.52 -3.39 2.96
CA SER A 64 -0.63 -2.81 3.63
C SER A 64 -0.86 -3.37 5.02
N ALA A 65 -0.60 -4.66 5.23
CA ALA A 65 -0.56 -5.26 6.56
C ALA A 65 0.55 -4.60 7.42
N LEU A 66 1.74 -4.38 6.85
CA LEU A 66 2.84 -3.68 7.54
C LEU A 66 2.49 -2.22 7.85
N PHE A 67 1.87 -1.52 6.90
CA PHE A 67 1.32 -0.17 7.12
C PHE A 67 0.34 -0.17 8.29
N GLY A 68 -0.64 -1.08 8.28
CA GLY A 68 -1.63 -1.20 9.35
C GLY A 68 -1.03 -1.56 10.70
N ALA A 69 0.00 -2.40 10.75
CA ALA A 69 0.74 -2.76 11.97
C ALA A 69 1.52 -1.59 12.56
N SER A 70 2.09 -0.76 11.68
CA SER A 70 3.01 0.31 12.09
C SER A 70 2.31 1.44 12.85
N ILE A 71 1.05 1.75 12.56
CA ILE A 71 0.30 2.80 13.27
C ILE A 71 0.12 2.49 14.77
N PRO A 72 -0.50 1.36 15.20
CA PRO A 72 -0.63 1.03 16.62
C PRO A 72 0.73 0.78 17.29
N PHE A 73 1.75 0.37 16.55
CA PHE A 73 3.13 0.33 17.05
C PHE A 73 3.68 1.74 17.33
N LEU A 74 3.44 2.71 16.46
CA LEU A 74 3.83 4.11 16.71
C LEU A 74 3.03 4.73 17.86
N VAL A 75 1.78 4.31 18.07
CA VAL A 75 1.00 4.68 19.27
C VAL A 75 1.64 4.11 20.54
N SER A 76 2.11 2.85 20.53
CA SER A 76 2.76 2.26 21.72
C SER A 76 4.11 2.91 22.05
N LEU A 77 4.76 3.52 21.06
CA LEU A 77 5.97 4.34 21.24
C LEU A 77 5.68 5.80 21.64
N GLY A 78 4.41 6.21 21.69
CA GLY A 78 4.02 7.60 21.98
C GLY A 78 4.31 8.59 20.85
N ILE A 79 4.53 8.11 19.62
CA ILE A 79 4.79 8.95 18.44
C ILE A 79 3.48 9.44 17.80
N ILE A 80 2.45 8.60 17.81
CA ILE A 80 1.09 8.93 17.35
C ILE A 80 0.15 8.92 18.56
N THR A 81 -0.81 9.85 18.61
CA THR A 81 -1.80 9.85 19.70
C THR A 81 -2.71 8.61 19.66
N PRO A 82 -3.17 8.10 20.82
CA PRO A 82 -4.12 7.00 20.86
C PRO A 82 -5.52 7.39 20.35
N LEU A 83 -5.75 8.67 20.05
CA LEU A 83 -6.97 9.18 19.43
C LEU A 83 -6.99 8.97 17.91
N TYR A 84 -5.89 8.47 17.32
CA TYR A 84 -5.78 8.22 15.89
C TYR A 84 -6.21 9.45 15.08
N LEU A 85 -5.62 10.61 15.37
CA LEU A 85 -6.01 11.85 14.69
C LEU A 85 -5.74 11.72 13.18
N LEU A 86 -6.71 12.17 12.36
CA LEU A 86 -6.60 12.07 10.90
C LEU A 86 -5.30 12.71 10.39
N GLY A 87 -4.91 13.86 10.95
CA GLY A 87 -3.66 14.55 10.56
C GLY A 87 -2.40 13.72 10.81
N GLU A 88 -2.33 12.98 11.91
CA GLU A 88 -1.18 12.12 12.24
C GLU A 88 -1.11 10.93 11.28
N ILE A 89 -2.26 10.31 10.97
CA ILE A 89 -2.34 9.20 10.04
C ILE A 89 -2.01 9.65 8.61
N MET A 90 -2.49 10.83 8.19
CA MET A 90 -2.15 11.41 6.88
C MET A 90 -0.66 11.72 6.77
N LEU A 91 -0.05 12.27 7.83
CA LEU A 91 1.39 12.52 7.86
C LEU A 91 2.18 11.21 7.81
N PHE A 92 1.71 10.18 8.52
CA PHE A 92 2.30 8.85 8.46
C PHE A 92 2.18 8.23 7.06
N SER A 93 1.02 8.30 6.42
CA SER A 93 0.82 7.90 5.02
C SER A 93 1.77 8.60 4.07
N LEU A 94 1.97 9.91 4.24
CA LEU A 94 2.91 10.69 3.44
C LEU A 94 4.35 10.23 3.68
N ALA A 95 4.76 10.00 4.93
CA ALA A 95 6.08 9.49 5.26
C ALA A 95 6.31 8.09 4.67
N PHE A 96 5.32 7.20 4.77
CA PHE A 96 5.38 5.86 4.19
C PHE A 96 5.50 5.91 2.66
N TYR A 97 4.75 6.79 2.01
CA TYR A 97 4.87 7.07 0.58
C TYR A 97 6.28 7.53 0.20
N LEU A 98 6.87 8.46 0.96
CA LEU A 98 8.21 8.98 0.70
C LEU A 98 9.28 7.89 0.90
N ILE A 99 9.22 7.12 1.97
CA ILE A 99 10.15 6.00 2.22
C ILE A 99 10.06 4.98 1.10
N THR A 100 8.85 4.63 0.70
CA THR A 100 8.60 3.67 -0.37
C THR A 100 9.15 4.18 -1.71
N SER A 101 8.84 5.44 -2.05
CA SER A 101 9.23 6.05 -3.33
C SER A 101 10.71 6.40 -3.43
N LEU A 102 11.35 6.76 -2.32
CA LEU A 102 12.74 7.25 -2.29
C LEU A 102 13.76 6.17 -1.88
N ALA A 103 13.36 5.17 -1.09
CA ALA A 103 14.26 4.11 -0.63
C ALA A 103 13.91 2.77 -1.28
N VAL A 104 12.68 2.28 -1.12
CA VAL A 104 12.32 0.93 -1.57
C VAL A 104 12.35 0.80 -3.09
N PHE A 105 11.75 1.74 -3.80
CA PHE A 105 11.60 1.69 -5.26
C PHE A 105 12.93 1.71 -6.03
N PRO A 106 13.90 2.59 -5.69
CA PRO A 106 15.23 2.50 -6.29
C PRO A 106 15.92 1.16 -6.04
N LEU A 107 15.79 0.58 -4.85
CA LEU A 107 16.42 -0.70 -4.49
C LEU A 107 15.87 -1.88 -5.30
N VAL A 108 14.58 -1.86 -5.65
CA VAL A 108 13.96 -2.89 -6.50
C VAL A 108 14.07 -2.58 -8.00
N GLY A 109 14.70 -1.46 -8.36
CA GLY A 109 15.01 -1.13 -9.75
C GLY A 109 13.98 -0.25 -10.46
N PHE A 110 12.89 0.17 -9.80
CA PHE A 110 11.83 1.04 -10.36
C PHE A 110 12.22 2.53 -10.46
N GLY A 111 13.37 2.89 -9.87
CA GLY A 111 13.84 4.27 -9.81
C GLY A 111 13.08 5.11 -8.80
N PHE A 112 13.51 6.36 -8.57
CA PHE A 112 12.85 7.27 -7.64
C PHE A 112 11.40 7.50 -8.06
N PHE A 113 10.45 7.43 -7.12
CA PHE A 113 9.02 7.62 -7.38
C PHE A 113 8.41 6.75 -8.50
N GLY A 114 9.08 5.65 -8.89
CA GLY A 114 8.58 4.75 -9.93
C GLY A 114 8.69 5.30 -11.35
N HIS A 115 9.55 6.29 -11.60
CA HIS A 115 9.70 6.92 -12.92
C HIS A 115 10.05 5.95 -14.06
N LYS A 116 10.59 4.75 -13.76
CA LYS A 116 10.85 3.73 -14.79
C LYS A 116 9.60 2.91 -15.17
N GLU A 117 8.54 2.97 -14.37
CA GLU A 117 7.27 2.28 -14.63
C GLU A 117 6.23 3.19 -15.30
N GLY A 118 6.32 4.52 -15.13
CA GLY A 118 5.46 5.48 -15.81
C GLY A 118 5.54 6.90 -15.26
N SER A 119 5.09 7.90 -16.03
CA SER A 119 5.16 9.32 -15.64
C SER A 119 4.20 9.72 -14.52
N PHE A 120 3.12 8.95 -14.32
CA PHE A 120 2.07 9.24 -13.33
C PHE A 120 2.09 8.29 -12.13
N VAL A 121 2.98 7.30 -12.11
CA VAL A 121 3.09 6.29 -11.03
C VAL A 121 3.28 6.95 -9.67
N TRP A 122 4.06 8.03 -9.60
CA TRP A 122 4.29 8.77 -8.37
C TRP A 122 2.99 9.36 -7.77
N LEU A 123 2.07 9.81 -8.63
CA LEU A 123 0.81 10.44 -8.24
C LEU A 123 -0.20 9.37 -7.84
N GLU A 124 -0.29 8.29 -8.62
CA GLU A 124 -1.12 7.13 -8.31
C GLU A 124 -0.76 6.56 -6.92
N LEU A 125 0.54 6.43 -6.64
CA LEU A 125 1.03 5.98 -5.33
C LEU A 125 0.73 6.94 -4.20
N LEU A 126 0.88 8.26 -4.44
CA LEU A 126 0.55 9.26 -3.44
C LEU A 126 -0.95 9.19 -3.08
N LEU A 127 -1.82 9.21 -4.09
CA LEU A 127 -3.26 9.12 -3.90
C LEU A 127 -3.67 7.80 -3.23
N THR A 128 -3.04 6.69 -3.61
CA THR A 128 -3.28 5.38 -3.01
C THR A 128 -2.88 5.37 -1.52
N ASN A 129 -1.72 5.92 -1.16
CA ASN A 129 -1.27 5.97 0.23
C ASN A 129 -2.15 6.87 1.11
N LEU A 130 -2.60 8.01 0.57
CA LEU A 130 -3.53 8.91 1.26
C LEU A 130 -4.90 8.26 1.43
N LEU A 131 -5.42 7.59 0.38
CA LEU A 131 -6.66 6.83 0.47
C LEU A 131 -6.55 5.71 1.52
N TYR A 132 -5.42 5.00 1.57
CA TYR A 132 -5.16 4.00 2.60
C TYR A 132 -5.19 4.58 4.01
N GLY A 133 -4.49 5.68 4.23
CA GLY A 133 -4.49 6.34 5.54
C GLY A 133 -5.89 6.78 5.93
N PHE A 134 -6.68 7.28 4.98
CA PHE A 134 -8.05 7.72 5.24
C PHE A 134 -8.95 6.54 5.61
N LEU A 135 -8.88 5.45 4.86
CA LEU A 135 -9.64 4.23 5.15
C LEU A 135 -9.22 3.60 6.48
N PHE A 136 -7.93 3.62 6.80
CA PHE A 136 -7.43 3.13 8.08
C PHE A 136 -7.90 4.00 9.25
N TRP A 137 -7.82 5.32 9.11
CA TRP A 137 -8.36 6.27 10.08
C TRP A 137 -9.86 6.04 10.32
N ALA A 138 -10.64 5.90 9.26
CA ALA A 138 -12.06 5.63 9.34
C ALA A 138 -12.33 4.29 10.05
N ALA A 139 -11.61 3.24 9.70
CA ALA A 139 -11.74 1.94 10.36
C ALA A 139 -11.40 1.99 11.86
N ALA A 140 -10.29 2.66 12.22
CA ALA A 140 -9.87 2.85 13.61
C ALA A 140 -10.96 3.55 14.44
N ASN A 141 -11.56 4.61 13.90
CA ASN A 141 -12.56 5.43 14.59
C ASN A 141 -14.00 4.90 14.50
N LEU A 142 -14.30 3.93 13.63
CA LEU A 142 -15.64 3.33 13.54
C LEU A 142 -15.73 2.02 14.33
N PHE A 143 -14.65 1.25 14.40
CA PHE A 143 -14.69 -0.12 14.93
C PHE A 143 -13.87 -0.33 16.20
N PHE A 144 -12.94 0.57 16.55
CA PHE A 144 -11.98 0.35 17.64
C PHE A 144 -11.90 1.49 18.65
N VAL A 145 -12.95 2.33 18.71
CA VAL A 145 -13.15 3.39 19.73
C VAL A 145 -13.26 2.79 21.12
#